data_AF-W4V3B9-F1
#
_entry.id   AF-W4V3B9-F1
#
_cell.length_a   1.000
_cell.length_b   1.000
_cell.length_c   1.000
_cell.angle_alpha   90.00
_cell.angle_beta   90.00
_cell.angle_gamma   90.00
#
_symmetry.space_group_name_H-M   'P 1'
#
loop_
_entity.id
_entity.type
_entity.pdbx_description
1 polymer ?
#
loop_
_entity_poly.entity_id
_entity_poly.type
_entity_poly.pdbx_seq_one_letter_code
_entity_poly.pdbx_strand_id
1 'polypeptide(L)'
;MFKFKNPATKALSILLVFFIVIGLISTKAPAATKTIKIMPVGDSCTEGMGGGDMGSYRTDLYKLLTDAGLSIDFVGSQRSGPNNLPDKDHEGHSGWTIPQVASNINNWLNTHNPDVVFLWIGGNDLLLNNNLNATGLSNLIDQIFTVKPNVTLFVADYYPWPDAIKQYNAVIPGIVQQKANAGKKVYFVKLSDIQFNRNTDISWDGLHLSATGYTKIAQLWYKYTIDVLRALAGGTQPTPTPIPTPTPSTTPGTTPGITPGTTKTIKIMPVGDSCTEGMGEGEMGAYRTDLYRLLTDAGLSIDFVGSQRSGPNSLPDKDHEGHSGWTIPQVASNINNWLNTYDPDVVFLWIGGNDMFVSGGNPNPTGLSNLIDQIFTVKPNITLFVSDYYPWPEMVKQYNALIPGIVQQKANEGKNVYFVKLSDIQFDRNTDISWDGLHLTTIGYTKIAQLWYKYTIGILKELAGQTQPTPTPVPTPTNTPQGKKGDVNSDGKVNSTDYSLLKRYILKVVGADAINAANADINNDGNVNSTDATALKRMLLGN
;
A
#
# COMPACT_ATOMS: atom_id res chain seq x y z
N MET A 1 -27.75 -71.09 44.68
CA MET A 1 -26.53 -70.71 43.94
C MET A 1 -26.46 -69.18 43.88
N PHE A 2 -25.39 -68.62 44.46
CA PHE A 2 -24.73 -67.30 44.26
C PHE A 2 -25.58 -66.10 43.77
N LYS A 3 -25.82 -65.06 44.62
CA LYS A 3 -24.95 -63.86 44.91
C LYS A 3 -24.61 -63.08 43.63
N PHE A 4 -24.82 -61.77 43.50
CA PHE A 4 -24.17 -60.64 44.22
C PHE A 4 -25.01 -59.35 44.03
N LYS A 5 -25.46 -58.67 45.10
CA LYS A 5 -24.93 -57.43 45.74
C LYS A 5 -25.53 -56.08 45.25
N ASN A 6 -26.39 -55.51 46.10
CA ASN A 6 -26.54 -54.07 46.42
C ASN A 6 -25.20 -53.50 47.00
N PRO A 7 -25.01 -52.19 47.35
CA PRO A 7 -25.99 -51.11 47.64
C PRO A 7 -25.60 -49.69 47.10
N ALA A 8 -26.51 -48.71 47.00
CA ALA A 8 -26.85 -47.62 47.96
C ALA A 8 -25.65 -46.77 48.45
N THR A 9 -25.69 -45.43 48.42
CA THR A 9 -26.37 -44.53 49.40
C THR A 9 -26.37 -43.08 48.88
N LYS A 10 -27.50 -42.31 48.95
CA LYS A 10 -27.96 -41.43 50.06
C LYS A 10 -26.91 -40.38 50.50
N ALA A 11 -27.16 -39.09 50.76
CA ALA A 11 -28.36 -38.24 50.83
C ALA A 11 -27.90 -36.77 51.10
N LEU A 12 -28.86 -35.82 51.06
CA LEU A 12 -28.86 -34.50 51.75
C LEU A 12 -27.92 -33.42 51.16
N SER A 13 -28.26 -32.14 50.96
CA SER A 13 -28.96 -31.18 51.83
C SER A 13 -29.37 -29.89 51.08
N ILE A 14 -30.29 -29.16 51.71
CA ILE A 14 -30.84 -27.83 51.43
C ILE A 14 -29.76 -26.72 51.27
N LEU A 15 -29.89 -25.80 50.30
CA LEU A 15 -29.44 -24.41 50.44
C LEU A 15 -30.15 -23.40 49.50
N LEU A 16 -30.93 -22.52 50.14
CA LEU A 16 -31.17 -21.08 49.94
C LEU A 16 -30.66 -20.36 48.66
N VAL A 17 -31.62 -19.79 47.91
CA VAL A 17 -31.74 -18.41 47.35
C VAL A 17 -30.64 -17.83 46.41
N PHE A 18 -31.16 -17.11 45.39
CA PHE A 18 -30.53 -16.20 44.41
C PHE A 18 -29.93 -16.88 43.18
N PHE A 19 -30.49 -16.62 41.99
CA PHE A 19 -29.77 -16.09 40.82
C PHE A 19 -30.76 -15.71 39.68
N ILE A 20 -30.97 -14.38 39.57
CA ILE A 20 -30.93 -13.56 38.35
C ILE A 20 -31.93 -13.87 37.21
N VAL A 21 -32.83 -12.91 37.03
CA VAL A 21 -33.53 -12.57 35.77
C VAL A 21 -32.48 -12.26 34.69
N ILE A 22 -32.28 -13.16 33.73
CA ILE A 22 -31.57 -12.85 32.49
C ILE A 22 -32.62 -12.34 31.50
N GLY A 23 -32.66 -11.02 31.33
CA GLY A 23 -33.44 -10.37 30.29
C GLY A 23 -32.94 -10.77 28.91
N LEU A 24 -33.89 -11.05 28.01
CA LEU A 24 -33.66 -11.23 26.58
C LEU A 24 -33.02 -9.96 25.99
N ILE A 25 -31.71 -10.01 25.75
CA ILE A 25 -31.04 -9.05 24.88
C ILE A 25 -31.27 -9.55 23.45
N SER A 26 -32.19 -8.91 22.72
CA SER A 26 -32.21 -9.03 21.26
C SER A 26 -30.94 -8.37 20.72
N THR A 27 -29.96 -9.17 20.35
CA THR A 27 -28.81 -8.71 19.58
C THR A 27 -29.30 -8.29 18.21
N LYS A 28 -29.23 -6.99 17.92
CA LYS A 28 -29.48 -6.46 16.59
C LYS A 28 -28.44 -7.08 15.65
N ALA A 29 -28.90 -7.81 14.64
CA ALA A 29 -28.02 -8.43 13.64
C ALA A 29 -27.09 -7.38 13.03
N PRO A 30 -25.81 -7.70 12.74
CA PRO A 30 -24.90 -6.79 12.04
C PRO A 30 -25.56 -6.33 10.74
N ALA A 31 -25.51 -5.02 10.45
CA ALA A 31 -25.92 -4.52 9.15
C ALA A 31 -25.05 -5.20 8.08
N ALA A 32 -25.67 -5.92 7.15
CA ALA A 32 -24.96 -6.56 6.05
C ALA A 32 -24.18 -5.49 5.26
N THR A 33 -22.88 -5.68 5.05
CA THR A 33 -22.08 -4.84 4.17
C THR A 33 -22.71 -4.85 2.77
N LYS A 34 -22.90 -3.67 2.16
CA LYS A 34 -23.52 -3.59 0.83
C LYS A 34 -22.63 -4.35 -0.15
N THR A 35 -23.18 -5.37 -0.80
CA THR A 35 -22.52 -6.04 -1.92
C THR A 35 -22.30 -5.03 -3.05
N ILE A 36 -21.05 -4.90 -3.50
CA ILE A 36 -20.68 -4.02 -4.60
C ILE A 36 -20.70 -4.82 -5.89
N LYS A 37 -21.54 -4.41 -6.84
CA LYS A 37 -21.53 -4.96 -8.19
C LYS A 37 -20.44 -4.34 -9.02
N ILE A 38 -19.43 -5.12 -9.38
CA ILE A 38 -18.30 -4.68 -10.19
C ILE A 38 -18.39 -5.34 -11.56
N MET A 39 -18.37 -4.56 -12.63
CA MET A 39 -18.29 -5.07 -14.00
C MET A 39 -16.87 -4.91 -14.56
N PRO A 40 -16.09 -6.00 -14.69
CA PRO A 40 -14.80 -5.97 -15.38
C PRO A 40 -15.05 -5.92 -16.90
N VAL A 41 -14.82 -4.77 -17.53
CA VAL A 41 -14.99 -4.55 -18.97
C VAL A 41 -13.62 -4.43 -19.63
N GLY A 42 -13.37 -5.19 -20.69
CA GLY A 42 -12.12 -5.04 -21.41
C GLY A 42 -11.95 -6.00 -22.57
N ASP A 43 -10.71 -6.16 -23.00
CA ASP A 43 -10.31 -7.10 -24.05
C ASP A 43 -9.84 -8.46 -23.48
N SER A 44 -8.95 -9.14 -24.20
CA SER A 44 -8.33 -10.40 -23.81
C SER A 44 -7.58 -10.33 -22.48
N CYS A 45 -7.10 -9.15 -22.09
CA CYS A 45 -6.44 -8.95 -20.80
C CYS A 45 -7.45 -9.09 -19.64
N THR A 46 -8.71 -8.71 -19.84
CA THR A 46 -9.78 -8.85 -18.83
C THR A 46 -10.45 -10.23 -18.91
N GLU A 47 -10.62 -10.78 -20.11
CA GLU A 47 -11.09 -12.16 -20.30
C GLU A 47 -10.08 -13.17 -19.73
N GLY A 48 -8.78 -12.87 -19.83
CA GLY A 48 -7.71 -13.59 -19.14
C GLY A 48 -6.91 -14.54 -20.02
N MET A 49 -6.71 -14.21 -21.31
CA MET A 49 -5.79 -14.97 -22.17
C MET A 49 -4.37 -15.02 -21.57
N GLY A 50 -3.60 -16.04 -21.90
CA GLY A 50 -2.25 -16.27 -21.37
C GLY A 50 -2.24 -17.31 -20.24
N GLY A 51 -1.67 -16.95 -19.09
CA GLY A 51 -1.64 -17.81 -17.90
C GLY A 51 -2.80 -17.56 -16.93
N GLY A 52 -3.09 -18.52 -16.05
CA GLY A 52 -4.09 -18.35 -14.99
C GLY A 52 -5.52 -18.74 -15.40
N ASP A 53 -5.66 -19.68 -16.34
CA ASP A 53 -6.90 -20.36 -16.71
C ASP A 53 -8.10 -19.43 -16.98
N MET A 54 -7.88 -18.39 -17.80
CA MET A 54 -8.91 -17.40 -18.16
C MET A 54 -9.50 -16.66 -16.95
N GLY A 55 -8.74 -16.58 -15.85
CA GLY A 55 -9.11 -15.89 -14.63
C GLY A 55 -8.62 -14.44 -14.57
N SER A 56 -7.69 -14.06 -15.44
CA SER A 56 -7.13 -12.70 -15.49
C SER A 56 -6.61 -12.24 -14.10
N TYR A 57 -6.56 -10.92 -13.88
CA TYR A 57 -6.38 -10.30 -12.58
C TYR A 57 -7.56 -10.53 -11.64
N ARG A 58 -8.73 -10.97 -12.16
CA ARG A 58 -9.96 -11.15 -11.38
C ARG A 58 -9.79 -12.21 -10.29
N THR A 59 -9.03 -13.28 -10.55
CA THR A 59 -8.74 -14.34 -9.57
C THR A 59 -8.15 -13.78 -8.27
N ASP A 60 -7.03 -13.08 -8.38
CA ASP A 60 -6.32 -12.56 -7.20
C ASP A 60 -6.98 -11.30 -6.66
N LEU A 61 -7.58 -10.46 -7.52
CA LEU A 61 -8.29 -9.27 -7.08
C LEU A 61 -9.55 -9.62 -6.27
N TYR A 62 -10.32 -10.64 -6.67
CA TYR A 62 -11.48 -11.11 -5.90
C TYR A 62 -11.06 -11.53 -4.50
N LYS A 63 -9.96 -12.30 -4.40
CA LYS A 63 -9.37 -12.70 -3.13
C LYS A 63 -8.96 -11.49 -2.30
N LEU A 64 -8.21 -10.55 -2.86
CA LEU A 64 -7.75 -9.35 -2.15
C LEU A 64 -8.91 -8.50 -1.63
N LEU A 65 -9.97 -8.30 -2.43
CA LEU A 65 -11.15 -7.53 -2.02
C LEU A 65 -11.98 -8.26 -0.95
N THR A 66 -12.11 -9.58 -1.06
CA THR A 66 -12.81 -10.41 -0.06
C THR A 66 -12.04 -10.45 1.26
N ASP A 67 -10.72 -10.64 1.21
CA ASP A 67 -9.83 -10.60 2.37
C ASP A 67 -9.87 -9.21 3.05
N ALA A 68 -10.12 -8.15 2.28
CA ALA A 68 -10.34 -6.79 2.79
C ALA A 68 -11.74 -6.54 3.37
N GLY A 69 -12.58 -7.59 3.48
CA GLY A 69 -13.91 -7.55 4.10
C GLY A 69 -15.02 -7.02 3.19
N LEU A 70 -14.76 -6.85 1.89
CA LEU A 70 -15.79 -6.42 0.94
C LEU A 70 -16.61 -7.59 0.43
N SER A 71 -17.93 -7.41 0.36
CA SER A 71 -18.80 -8.30 -0.40
C SER A 71 -18.79 -7.84 -1.86
N ILE A 72 -18.19 -8.64 -2.73
CA ILE A 72 -18.07 -8.36 -4.16
C ILE A 72 -18.96 -9.32 -4.95
N ASP A 73 -19.65 -8.76 -5.93
CA ASP A 73 -20.39 -9.48 -6.98
C ASP A 73 -19.79 -9.01 -8.31
N PHE A 74 -18.98 -9.85 -8.96
CA PHE A 74 -18.57 -9.57 -10.33
C PHE A 74 -19.76 -9.82 -11.24
N VAL A 75 -20.03 -8.90 -12.15
CA VAL A 75 -21.18 -8.98 -13.04
C VAL A 75 -20.77 -8.83 -14.50
N GLY A 76 -21.45 -9.58 -15.36
CA GLY A 76 -21.25 -9.55 -16.80
C GLY A 76 -21.87 -10.77 -17.47
N SER A 77 -21.88 -10.79 -18.80
CA SER A 77 -22.44 -11.87 -19.60
C SER A 77 -21.46 -13.01 -19.88
N GLN A 78 -20.15 -12.73 -19.82
CA GLN A 78 -19.10 -13.73 -19.97
C GLN A 78 -18.83 -14.41 -18.62
N ARG A 79 -18.33 -15.66 -18.67
CA ARG A 79 -17.97 -16.43 -17.46
C ARG A 79 -16.77 -17.33 -17.69
N SER A 80 -15.62 -16.98 -17.12
CA SER A 80 -14.40 -17.80 -17.17
C SER A 80 -13.48 -17.58 -15.96
N GLY A 81 -12.68 -18.60 -15.65
CA GLY A 81 -11.66 -18.54 -14.59
C GLY A 81 -11.37 -19.90 -13.95
N PRO A 82 -10.29 -19.99 -13.15
CA PRO A 82 -9.91 -21.21 -12.44
C PRO A 82 -10.93 -21.59 -11.34
N ASN A 83 -10.84 -22.82 -10.85
CA ASN A 83 -11.75 -23.32 -9.82
C ASN A 83 -11.71 -22.51 -8.52
N ASN A 84 -10.56 -21.90 -8.20
CA ASN A 84 -10.38 -21.08 -7.00
C ASN A 84 -10.92 -19.65 -7.11
N LEU A 85 -11.37 -19.21 -8.29
CA LEU A 85 -12.12 -17.95 -8.45
C LEU A 85 -13.61 -18.22 -8.22
N PRO A 86 -14.21 -17.79 -7.10
CA PRO A 86 -15.60 -18.12 -6.78
C PRO A 86 -16.59 -17.51 -7.78
N ASP A 87 -16.38 -16.24 -8.10
CA ASP A 87 -17.19 -15.47 -9.04
C ASP A 87 -16.43 -15.22 -10.34
N LYS A 88 -16.95 -15.78 -11.44
CA LYS A 88 -16.28 -15.85 -12.73
C LYS A 88 -16.86 -14.90 -13.75
N ASP A 89 -17.87 -14.10 -13.39
CA ASP A 89 -18.61 -13.31 -14.36
C ASP A 89 -17.80 -12.05 -14.77
N HIS A 90 -17.86 -11.65 -16.05
CA HIS A 90 -17.16 -10.47 -16.59
C HIS A 90 -17.72 -9.98 -17.94
N GLU A 91 -17.18 -8.85 -18.43
CA GLU A 91 -17.36 -8.30 -19.77
C GLU A 91 -16.00 -8.06 -20.47
N GLY A 92 -15.03 -8.93 -20.20
CA GLY A 92 -13.83 -9.10 -21.03
C GLY A 92 -14.11 -9.88 -22.32
N HIS A 93 -13.70 -9.33 -23.48
CA HIS A 93 -13.90 -9.94 -24.81
C HIS A 93 -12.61 -9.92 -25.64
N SER A 94 -11.99 -11.08 -25.86
CA SER A 94 -10.71 -11.17 -26.59
C SER A 94 -10.80 -10.60 -28.00
N GLY A 95 -9.82 -9.76 -28.36
CA GLY A 95 -9.72 -9.11 -29.67
C GLY A 95 -10.62 -7.89 -29.86
N TRP A 96 -11.43 -7.50 -28.87
CA TRP A 96 -12.33 -6.36 -29.02
C TRP A 96 -11.63 -5.01 -28.85
N THR A 97 -12.16 -4.03 -29.57
CA THR A 97 -11.73 -2.62 -29.60
C THR A 97 -12.73 -1.72 -28.88
N ILE A 98 -12.34 -0.46 -28.63
CA ILE A 98 -13.21 0.55 -28.00
C ILE A 98 -14.58 0.68 -28.71
N PRO A 99 -14.68 0.80 -30.06
CA PRO A 99 -15.97 0.92 -30.73
C PRO A 99 -16.87 -0.32 -30.56
N GLN A 100 -16.29 -1.52 -30.46
CA GLN A 100 -17.06 -2.75 -30.27
C GLN A 100 -17.62 -2.81 -28.84
N VAL A 101 -16.82 -2.45 -27.84
CA VAL A 101 -17.31 -2.27 -26.46
C VAL A 101 -18.38 -1.18 -26.41
N ALA A 102 -18.13 -0.01 -27.01
CA ALA A 102 -19.08 1.10 -27.05
C ALA A 102 -20.44 0.72 -27.68
N SER A 103 -20.44 -0.15 -28.68
CA SER A 103 -21.67 -0.61 -29.35
C SER A 103 -22.55 -1.49 -28.45
N ASN A 104 -21.99 -2.09 -27.39
CA ASN A 104 -22.68 -3.06 -26.54
C ASN A 104 -22.84 -2.60 -25.08
N ILE A 105 -21.99 -1.69 -24.61
CA ILE A 105 -21.88 -1.33 -23.18
C ILE A 105 -23.19 -0.80 -22.60
N ASN A 106 -24.04 -0.13 -23.38
CA ASN A 106 -25.34 0.33 -22.90
C ASN A 106 -26.21 -0.84 -22.44
N ASN A 107 -26.23 -1.93 -23.21
CA ASN A 107 -27.00 -3.12 -22.88
C ASN A 107 -26.43 -3.80 -21.64
N TRP A 108 -25.11 -3.97 -21.55
CA TRP A 108 -24.46 -4.57 -20.39
C TRP A 108 -24.73 -3.78 -19.10
N LEU A 109 -24.55 -2.45 -19.14
CA LEU A 109 -24.83 -1.56 -18.00
C LEU A 109 -26.29 -1.64 -17.56
N ASN A 110 -27.24 -1.72 -18.50
CA ASN A 110 -28.66 -1.83 -18.19
C ASN A 110 -29.02 -3.20 -17.61
N THR A 111 -28.48 -4.28 -18.17
CA THR A 111 -28.75 -5.66 -17.74
C THR A 111 -28.18 -5.95 -16.35
N HIS A 112 -26.92 -5.62 -16.13
CA HIS A 112 -26.20 -6.02 -14.92
C HIS A 112 -26.24 -4.96 -13.80
N ASN A 113 -26.54 -3.71 -14.16
CA ASN A 113 -26.64 -2.57 -13.24
C ASN A 113 -25.47 -2.49 -12.24
N PRO A 114 -24.22 -2.38 -12.71
CA PRO A 114 -23.07 -2.35 -11.81
C PRO A 114 -23.01 -1.04 -11.01
N ASP A 115 -22.49 -1.13 -9.78
CA ASP A 115 -22.08 0.03 -8.98
C ASP A 115 -20.75 0.60 -9.48
N VAL A 116 -19.86 -0.29 -9.96
CA VAL A 116 -18.50 0.01 -10.37
C VAL A 116 -18.18 -0.64 -11.70
N VAL A 117 -17.46 0.08 -12.57
CA VAL A 117 -16.89 -0.48 -13.80
C VAL A 117 -15.36 -0.42 -13.73
N PHE A 118 -14.71 -1.54 -13.99
CA PHE A 118 -13.27 -1.60 -14.26
C PHE A 118 -13.07 -1.68 -15.76
N LEU A 119 -12.58 -0.60 -16.37
CA LEU A 119 -12.40 -0.51 -17.82
C LEU A 119 -10.92 -0.62 -18.19
N TRP A 120 -10.57 -1.66 -18.95
CA TRP A 120 -9.22 -1.86 -19.49
C TRP A 120 -9.32 -2.20 -20.99
N ILE A 121 -9.21 -1.18 -21.84
CA ILE A 121 -9.51 -1.28 -23.28
C ILE A 121 -8.68 -0.31 -24.12
N GLY A 122 -8.58 -0.60 -25.43
CA GLY A 122 -7.95 0.25 -26.44
C GLY A 122 -6.62 -0.28 -26.97
N GLY A 123 -6.06 -1.31 -26.35
CA GLY A 123 -4.85 -1.96 -26.85
C GLY A 123 -5.04 -2.55 -28.25
N ASN A 124 -6.18 -3.17 -28.53
CA ASN A 124 -6.49 -3.71 -29.85
C ASN A 124 -6.71 -2.62 -30.91
N ASP A 125 -7.28 -1.46 -30.54
CA ASP A 125 -7.38 -0.32 -31.46
C ASP A 125 -5.99 0.06 -31.99
N LEU A 126 -5.00 0.08 -31.09
CA LEU A 126 -3.63 0.37 -31.48
C LEU A 126 -2.98 -0.81 -32.21
N LEU A 127 -2.98 -2.01 -31.63
CA LEU A 127 -2.15 -3.12 -32.10
C LEU A 127 -2.72 -3.80 -33.35
N LEU A 128 -4.04 -3.82 -33.53
CA LEU A 128 -4.69 -4.44 -34.69
C LEU A 128 -4.98 -3.42 -35.79
N ASN A 129 -5.37 -2.20 -35.41
CA ASN A 129 -5.83 -1.19 -36.36
C ASN A 129 -4.88 -0.01 -36.54
N ASN A 130 -3.72 0.00 -35.87
CA ASN A 130 -2.76 1.10 -35.86
C ASN A 130 -3.41 2.45 -35.50
N ASN A 131 -4.39 2.42 -34.59
CA ASN A 131 -5.19 3.58 -34.20
C ASN A 131 -5.02 3.89 -32.70
N LEU A 132 -4.29 4.97 -32.39
CA LEU A 132 -4.22 5.52 -31.04
C LEU A 132 -5.56 6.22 -30.72
N ASN A 133 -6.52 5.46 -30.22
CA ASN A 133 -7.93 5.88 -30.15
C ASN A 133 -8.26 6.68 -28.87
N ALA A 134 -7.55 7.78 -28.63
CA ALA A 134 -7.76 8.68 -27.48
C ALA A 134 -9.19 9.25 -27.45
N THR A 135 -9.69 9.69 -28.61
CA THR A 135 -11.06 10.23 -28.76
C THR A 135 -12.11 9.17 -28.45
N GLY A 136 -11.93 7.94 -28.94
CA GLY A 136 -12.83 6.83 -28.66
C GLY A 136 -12.91 6.52 -27.16
N LEU A 137 -11.77 6.47 -26.47
CA LEU A 137 -11.74 6.24 -25.02
C LEU A 137 -12.49 7.36 -24.27
N SER A 138 -12.23 8.63 -24.61
CA SER A 138 -12.91 9.78 -24.02
C SER A 138 -14.44 9.72 -24.22
N ASN A 139 -14.89 9.37 -25.43
CA ASN A 139 -16.30 9.24 -25.75
C ASN A 139 -16.95 8.03 -25.05
N LEU A 140 -16.25 6.91 -24.92
CA LEU A 140 -16.73 5.74 -24.20
C LEU A 140 -16.94 6.05 -22.71
N ILE A 141 -16.03 6.80 -22.09
CA ILE A 141 -16.20 7.27 -20.71
C ILE A 141 -17.47 8.13 -20.58
N ASP A 142 -17.68 9.09 -21.48
CA ASP A 142 -18.89 9.93 -21.48
C ASP A 142 -20.16 9.10 -21.68
N GLN A 143 -20.12 8.10 -22.57
CA GLN A 143 -21.23 7.20 -22.83
C GLN A 143 -21.60 6.39 -21.58
N ILE A 144 -20.62 5.83 -20.86
CA ILE A 144 -20.86 5.09 -19.61
C ILE A 144 -21.58 6.00 -18.59
N PHE A 145 -21.10 7.22 -18.38
CA PHE A 145 -21.74 8.17 -17.45
C PHE A 145 -23.09 8.70 -17.96
N THR A 146 -23.35 8.68 -19.26
CA THR A 146 -24.66 9.02 -19.83
C THR A 146 -25.69 7.95 -19.47
N VAL A 147 -25.33 6.67 -19.55
CA VAL A 147 -26.22 5.55 -19.23
C VAL A 147 -26.36 5.35 -17.72
N LYS A 148 -25.26 5.49 -16.96
CA LYS A 148 -25.23 5.34 -15.51
C LYS A 148 -24.56 6.56 -14.85
N PRO A 149 -25.28 7.67 -14.63
CA PRO A 149 -24.70 8.89 -14.07
C PRO A 149 -24.05 8.73 -12.68
N ASN A 150 -24.47 7.73 -11.91
CA ASN A 150 -24.01 7.48 -10.55
C ASN A 150 -22.94 6.38 -10.43
N VAL A 151 -22.53 5.75 -11.54
CA VAL A 151 -21.51 4.70 -11.52
C VAL A 151 -20.16 5.26 -11.10
N THR A 152 -19.34 4.43 -10.45
CA THR A 152 -17.92 4.71 -10.25
C THR A 152 -17.12 4.01 -11.34
N LEU A 153 -16.29 4.74 -12.08
CA LEU A 153 -15.52 4.21 -13.21
C LEU A 153 -14.02 4.23 -12.90
N PHE A 154 -13.35 3.10 -13.11
CA PHE A 154 -11.89 3.04 -13.12
C PHE A 154 -11.42 2.76 -14.54
N VAL A 155 -10.44 3.53 -15.01
CA VAL A 155 -9.87 3.38 -16.36
C VAL A 155 -8.39 3.05 -16.22
N ALA A 156 -7.99 1.90 -16.76
CA ALA A 156 -6.63 1.40 -16.70
C ALA A 156 -5.83 1.68 -17.97
N ASP A 157 -4.53 1.94 -17.80
CA ASP A 157 -3.55 1.76 -18.88
C ASP A 157 -3.05 0.31 -18.95
N TYR A 158 -2.12 -0.01 -19.85
CA TYR A 158 -1.59 -1.36 -20.03
C TYR A 158 -0.23 -1.55 -19.35
N TYR A 159 0.10 -2.79 -19.02
CA TYR A 159 1.49 -3.19 -18.77
C TYR A 159 2.36 -2.85 -20.00
N PRO A 160 3.67 -2.59 -19.83
CA PRO A 160 4.51 -2.02 -20.88
C PRO A 160 4.96 -3.06 -21.93
N TRP A 161 4.04 -3.86 -22.47
CA TRP A 161 4.31 -4.89 -23.49
C TRP A 161 3.12 -5.09 -24.46
N PRO A 162 3.35 -5.14 -25.78
CA PRO A 162 4.59 -4.81 -26.48
C PRO A 162 4.91 -3.31 -26.37
N ASP A 163 6.16 -2.88 -26.61
CA ASP A 163 6.60 -1.49 -26.43
C ASP A 163 5.70 -0.45 -27.12
N ALA A 164 5.10 -0.81 -28.26
CA ALA A 164 4.16 0.04 -28.98
C ALA A 164 2.99 0.53 -28.11
N ILE A 165 2.56 -0.23 -27.10
CA ILE A 165 1.43 0.14 -26.23
C ILE A 165 1.70 1.40 -25.38
N LYS A 166 2.98 1.71 -25.14
CA LYS A 166 3.38 2.86 -24.29
C LYS A 166 2.87 4.20 -24.82
N GLN A 167 2.75 4.35 -26.14
CA GLN A 167 2.21 5.58 -26.74
C GLN A 167 0.72 5.78 -26.42
N TYR A 168 -0.04 4.68 -26.30
CA TYR A 168 -1.44 4.73 -25.89
C TYR A 168 -1.55 4.95 -24.37
N ASN A 169 -0.72 4.28 -23.57
CA ASN A 169 -0.67 4.54 -22.12
C ASN A 169 -0.45 6.02 -21.78
N ALA A 170 0.41 6.71 -22.55
CA ALA A 170 0.74 8.11 -22.30
C ALA A 170 -0.46 9.08 -22.36
N VAL A 171 -1.52 8.76 -23.12
CA VAL A 171 -2.68 9.66 -23.28
C VAL A 171 -3.77 9.45 -22.23
N ILE A 172 -3.84 8.25 -21.63
CA ILE A 172 -4.94 7.85 -20.73
C ILE A 172 -5.03 8.73 -19.47
N PRO A 173 -3.93 9.06 -18.76
CA PRO A 173 -4.01 9.88 -17.56
C PRO A 173 -4.62 11.26 -17.82
N GLY A 174 -4.26 11.90 -18.94
CA GLY A 174 -4.79 13.19 -19.33
C GLY A 174 -6.29 13.17 -19.62
N ILE A 175 -6.76 12.12 -20.31
CA ILE A 175 -8.20 11.90 -20.58
C ILE A 175 -8.96 11.74 -19.27
N VAL A 176 -8.49 10.85 -18.39
CA VAL A 176 -9.14 10.59 -17.10
C VAL A 176 -9.16 11.84 -16.22
N GLN A 177 -8.03 12.55 -16.13
CA GLN A 177 -7.93 13.78 -15.34
C GLN A 177 -8.89 14.86 -15.84
N GLN A 178 -9.05 15.01 -17.16
CA GLN A 178 -10.00 15.96 -17.74
C GLN A 178 -11.44 15.66 -17.30
N LYS A 179 -11.84 14.39 -17.27
CA LYS A 179 -13.19 13.96 -16.85
C LYS A 179 -13.38 14.08 -15.35
N ALA A 180 -12.35 13.76 -14.56
CA ALA A 180 -12.36 13.94 -13.10
C ALA A 180 -12.49 15.42 -12.71
N ASN A 181 -11.74 16.32 -13.38
CA ASN A 181 -11.85 17.77 -13.19
C ASN A 181 -13.25 18.31 -13.53
N ALA A 182 -13.98 17.63 -14.41
CA ALA A 182 -15.38 17.93 -14.72
C ALA A 182 -16.38 17.31 -13.71
N GLY A 183 -15.89 16.79 -12.58
CA GLY A 183 -16.70 16.25 -11.48
C GLY A 183 -17.21 14.81 -11.70
N LYS A 184 -16.74 14.10 -12.73
CA LYS A 184 -17.10 12.69 -12.93
C LYS A 184 -16.38 11.80 -11.91
N LYS A 185 -17.06 10.76 -11.41
CA LYS A 185 -16.48 9.73 -10.52
C LYS A 185 -15.62 8.74 -11.31
N VAL A 186 -14.56 9.26 -11.91
CA VAL A 186 -13.64 8.49 -12.75
C VAL A 186 -12.23 8.56 -12.20
N TYR A 187 -11.56 7.41 -12.14
CA TYR A 187 -10.27 7.26 -11.50
C TYR A 187 -9.30 6.52 -12.42
N PHE A 188 -8.04 6.95 -12.43
CA PHE A 188 -7.01 6.32 -13.23
C PHE A 188 -6.37 5.17 -12.46
N VAL A 189 -6.20 4.02 -13.12
CA VAL A 189 -5.49 2.86 -12.61
C VAL A 189 -4.23 2.65 -13.43
N LYS A 190 -3.08 2.96 -12.83
CA LYS A 190 -1.79 2.91 -13.52
C LYS A 190 -1.20 1.50 -13.47
N LEU A 191 -1.72 0.60 -14.31
CA LEU A 191 -1.20 -0.75 -14.47
C LEU A 191 0.22 -0.76 -15.05
N SER A 192 0.64 0.29 -15.75
CA SER A 192 2.01 0.45 -16.23
C SER A 192 3.05 0.55 -15.09
N ASP A 193 2.64 0.79 -13.84
CA ASP A 193 3.54 0.76 -12.66
C ASP A 193 3.97 -0.66 -12.27
N ILE A 194 3.47 -1.68 -12.98
CA ILE A 194 3.92 -3.06 -12.82
C ILE A 194 5.45 -3.13 -12.86
N GLN A 195 6.02 -3.84 -11.90
CA GLN A 195 7.42 -4.25 -11.92
C GLN A 195 7.61 -5.32 -12.99
N PHE A 196 7.61 -4.88 -14.26
CA PHE A 196 7.52 -5.74 -15.42
C PHE A 196 8.83 -6.48 -15.65
N ASN A 197 8.74 -7.81 -15.65
CA ASN A 197 9.79 -8.67 -16.12
C ASN A 197 9.21 -9.59 -17.19
N ARG A 198 9.60 -9.35 -18.45
CA ARG A 198 9.09 -10.11 -19.59
C ARG A 198 9.24 -11.63 -19.41
N ASN A 199 10.33 -12.09 -18.79
CA ASN A 199 10.62 -13.52 -18.66
C ASN A 199 9.71 -14.23 -17.65
N THR A 200 9.07 -13.50 -16.75
CA THR A 200 8.17 -14.07 -15.74
C THR A 200 6.72 -13.67 -15.97
N ASP A 201 6.49 -12.48 -16.52
CA ASP A 201 5.18 -11.85 -16.53
C ASP A 201 4.45 -12.05 -17.85
N ILE A 202 5.15 -12.43 -18.93
CA ILE A 202 4.54 -12.79 -20.22
C ILE A 202 4.38 -14.31 -20.31
N SER A 203 3.24 -14.72 -20.85
CA SER A 203 2.86 -16.11 -21.02
C SER A 203 3.58 -16.77 -22.19
N TRP A 204 3.28 -18.05 -22.40
CA TRP A 204 3.78 -18.86 -23.50
C TRP A 204 3.41 -18.33 -24.90
N ASP A 205 2.37 -17.49 -25.00
CA ASP A 205 1.96 -16.87 -26.27
C ASP A 205 2.78 -15.63 -26.66
N GLY A 206 3.68 -15.17 -25.78
CA GLY A 206 4.57 -14.04 -26.04
C GLY A 206 3.91 -12.66 -26.02
N LEU A 207 2.61 -12.56 -25.66
CA LEU A 207 1.84 -11.32 -25.66
C LEU A 207 1.08 -11.08 -24.36
N HIS A 208 0.29 -12.06 -23.92
CA HIS A 208 -0.56 -11.92 -22.74
C HIS A 208 0.20 -12.26 -21.47
N LEU A 209 -0.34 -11.85 -20.33
CA LEU A 209 0.31 -12.06 -19.06
C LEU A 209 0.30 -13.54 -18.64
N SER A 210 1.36 -13.96 -17.96
CA SER A 210 1.37 -15.20 -17.19
C SER A 210 0.49 -15.05 -15.93
N ALA A 211 0.29 -16.15 -15.19
CA ALA A 211 -0.39 -16.07 -13.89
C ALA A 211 0.31 -15.06 -12.95
N THR A 212 1.64 -15.07 -12.90
CA THR A 212 2.44 -14.10 -12.12
C THR A 212 2.21 -12.66 -12.58
N GLY A 213 2.14 -12.42 -13.89
CA GLY A 213 1.84 -11.11 -14.45
C GLY A 213 0.46 -10.62 -14.01
N TYR A 214 -0.56 -11.48 -14.09
CA TYR A 214 -1.91 -11.15 -13.63
C TYR A 214 -2.00 -10.91 -12.13
N THR A 215 -1.23 -11.64 -11.29
CA THR A 215 -1.14 -11.36 -9.84
C THR A 215 -0.64 -9.94 -9.57
N LYS A 216 0.41 -9.49 -10.28
CA LYS A 216 0.93 -8.11 -10.14
C LYS A 216 -0.10 -7.07 -10.58
N ILE A 217 -0.83 -7.33 -11.67
CA ILE A 217 -1.91 -6.46 -12.13
C ILE A 217 -3.05 -6.40 -11.10
N ALA A 218 -3.42 -7.52 -10.48
CA ALA A 218 -4.42 -7.56 -9.42
C ALA A 218 -4.02 -6.71 -8.21
N GLN A 219 -2.74 -6.72 -7.82
CA GLN A 219 -2.22 -5.87 -6.76
C GLN A 219 -2.34 -4.37 -7.09
N LEU A 220 -2.12 -3.98 -8.34
CA LEU A 220 -2.30 -2.59 -8.78
C LEU A 220 -3.77 -2.19 -8.81
N TRP A 221 -4.65 -3.04 -9.36
CA TRP A 221 -6.09 -2.81 -9.26
C TRP A 221 -6.53 -2.63 -7.81
N TYR A 222 -6.10 -3.50 -6.90
CA TYR A 222 -6.40 -3.37 -5.48
C TYR A 222 -5.89 -2.05 -4.90
N LYS A 223 -4.61 -1.70 -5.15
CA LYS A 223 -3.97 -0.45 -4.72
C LYS A 223 -4.78 0.78 -5.10
N TYR A 224 -5.28 0.86 -6.34
CA TYR A 224 -5.98 2.05 -6.84
C TYR A 224 -7.48 2.06 -6.55
N THR A 225 -8.09 0.94 -6.14
CA THR A 225 -9.56 0.83 -6.01
C THR A 225 -10.06 0.69 -4.58
N ILE A 226 -9.29 0.08 -3.67
CA ILE A 226 -9.81 -0.41 -2.39
C ILE A 226 -10.51 0.66 -1.53
N ASP A 227 -9.95 1.87 -1.46
CA ASP A 227 -10.51 2.93 -0.60
C ASP A 227 -11.86 3.43 -1.12
N VAL A 228 -11.99 3.59 -2.44
CA VAL A 228 -13.24 3.98 -3.09
C VAL A 228 -14.28 2.88 -2.93
N LEU A 229 -13.90 1.61 -3.08
CA LEU A 229 -14.80 0.47 -2.90
C LEU A 229 -15.31 0.37 -1.46
N ARG A 230 -14.46 0.56 -0.45
CA ARG A 230 -14.88 0.61 0.96
C ARG A 230 -15.91 1.70 1.22
N ALA A 231 -15.71 2.89 0.65
CA ALA A 231 -16.68 3.98 0.76
C ALA A 231 -18.04 3.62 0.12
N LEU A 232 -18.03 2.89 -1.00
CA LEU A 232 -19.26 2.46 -1.69
C LEU A 232 -20.03 1.35 -0.96
N ALA A 233 -19.36 0.46 -0.22
CA ALA A 233 -19.98 -0.65 0.51
C ALA A 233 -20.85 -0.21 1.72
N GLY A 234 -21.03 1.10 1.94
CA GLY A 234 -21.74 1.61 3.10
C GLY A 234 -20.98 1.33 4.40
N GLY A 235 -19.67 1.11 4.32
CA GLY A 235 -18.80 1.02 5.48
C GLY A 235 -18.77 2.36 6.22
N THR A 236 -19.74 2.61 7.10
CA THR A 236 -19.41 3.24 8.36
C THR A 236 -18.37 2.34 9.03
N GLN A 237 -17.31 2.95 9.57
CA GLN A 237 -16.47 2.31 10.56
C GLN A 237 -17.31 1.39 11.49
N PRO A 238 -16.87 0.17 11.85
CA PRO A 238 -17.48 -0.52 12.98
C PRO A 238 -17.43 0.41 14.19
N THR A 239 -18.60 0.86 14.64
CA THR A 239 -18.73 1.57 15.91
C THR A 239 -18.08 0.70 16.99
N PRO A 240 -17.15 1.23 17.81
CA PRO A 240 -16.66 0.50 18.97
C PRO A 240 -17.86 0.11 19.83
N THR A 241 -17.99 -1.18 20.14
CA THR A 241 -18.92 -1.66 21.16
C THR A 241 -18.70 -0.85 22.44
N PRO A 242 -19.75 -0.33 23.11
CA PRO A 242 -19.58 0.53 24.26
C PRO A 242 -18.79 -0.19 25.35
N ILE A 243 -17.63 0.36 25.71
CA ILE A 243 -17.01 0.06 27.01
C ILE A 243 -18.00 0.56 28.08
N PRO A 244 -18.38 -0.26 29.07
CA PRO A 244 -19.25 0.20 30.15
C PRO A 244 -18.57 1.38 30.86
N THR A 245 -19.20 2.54 30.76
CA THR A 245 -18.78 3.76 31.43
C THR A 245 -18.88 3.58 32.95
N PRO A 246 -17.83 3.90 33.73
CA PRO A 246 -17.97 4.00 35.19
C PRO A 246 -18.96 5.12 35.52
N THR A 247 -19.88 4.81 36.44
CA THR A 247 -20.98 5.66 36.90
C THR A 247 -20.53 7.12 37.17
N PRO A 248 -21.22 8.15 36.63
CA PRO A 248 -20.84 9.55 36.84
C PRO A 248 -21.28 10.05 38.21
N SER A 249 -20.33 10.67 38.94
CA SER A 249 -20.63 11.56 40.05
C SER A 249 -21.20 12.88 39.50
N THR A 250 -22.26 13.36 40.14
CA THR A 250 -23.11 14.47 39.71
C THR A 250 -22.46 15.84 39.89
N THR A 251 -22.36 16.65 38.84
CA THR A 251 -22.58 18.11 38.94
C THR A 251 -23.05 18.68 37.59
N PRO A 252 -24.08 19.55 37.53
CA PRO A 252 -24.64 20.05 36.27
C PRO A 252 -23.88 21.29 35.75
N GLY A 253 -23.43 21.23 34.50
CA GLY A 253 -22.88 22.38 33.76
C GLY A 253 -23.51 22.44 32.37
N THR A 254 -24.08 23.59 32.05
CA THR A 254 -24.87 23.94 30.86
C THR A 254 -24.22 23.59 29.52
N THR A 255 -25.02 23.03 28.60
CA THR A 255 -24.70 22.85 27.18
C THR A 255 -24.61 24.18 26.45
N PRO A 256 -23.65 24.33 25.52
CA PRO A 256 -23.98 24.98 24.25
C PRO A 256 -23.57 24.14 23.02
N GLY A 257 -24.53 24.00 22.09
CA GLY A 257 -24.35 24.03 20.63
C GLY A 257 -23.34 23.07 19.97
N ILE A 258 -23.86 22.06 19.26
CA ILE A 258 -23.09 21.35 18.23
C ILE A 258 -22.90 22.29 17.03
N THR A 259 -21.67 22.76 16.84
CA THR A 259 -21.17 23.35 15.59
C THR A 259 -20.55 22.22 14.74
N PRO A 260 -20.67 22.24 13.39
CA PRO A 260 -19.99 21.27 12.52
C PRO A 260 -18.48 21.27 12.80
N GLY A 261 -17.94 20.15 13.28
CA GLY A 261 -16.56 20.06 13.74
C GLY A 261 -15.57 20.23 12.59
N THR A 262 -14.74 21.27 12.68
CA THR A 262 -13.53 21.48 11.88
C THR A 262 -12.57 20.30 12.06
N THR A 263 -12.15 19.67 10.97
CA THR A 263 -11.02 18.71 10.97
C THR A 263 -9.79 19.36 11.59
N LYS A 264 -9.11 18.67 12.52
CA LYS A 264 -7.89 19.20 13.16
C LYS A 264 -6.85 19.48 12.07
N THR A 265 -6.36 20.72 12.00
CA THR A 265 -5.19 21.04 11.17
C THR A 265 -3.96 20.36 11.76
N ILE A 266 -3.22 19.62 10.93
CA ILE A 266 -1.98 18.95 11.33
C ILE A 266 -0.81 19.85 10.95
N LYS A 267 -0.02 20.23 11.96
CA LYS A 267 1.25 20.93 11.74
C LYS A 267 2.34 19.94 11.43
N ILE A 268 2.84 19.99 10.20
CA ILE A 268 3.94 19.13 9.74
C ILE A 268 5.18 20.01 9.57
N MET A 269 6.29 19.63 10.18
CA MET A 269 7.59 20.27 9.96
C MET A 269 8.47 19.39 9.06
N PRO A 270 8.65 19.76 7.78
CA PRO A 270 9.62 19.10 6.89
C PRO A 270 11.03 19.51 7.28
N VAL A 271 11.80 18.61 7.90
CA VAL A 271 13.18 18.84 8.33
C VAL A 271 14.13 18.04 7.45
N GLY A 272 15.16 18.68 6.90
CA GLY A 272 16.15 17.94 6.13
C GLY A 272 17.23 18.80 5.50
N ASP A 273 17.89 18.22 4.51
CA ASP A 273 18.91 18.91 3.71
C ASP A 273 18.33 19.54 2.43
N SER A 274 19.16 19.67 1.39
CA SER A 274 18.80 20.18 0.07
C SER A 274 17.68 19.37 -0.59
N CYS A 275 17.50 18.10 -0.22
CA CYS A 275 16.41 17.26 -0.72
C CYS A 275 15.04 17.71 -0.18
N THR A 276 14.99 18.31 1.01
CA THR A 276 13.79 18.89 1.61
C THR A 276 13.62 20.36 1.25
N GLU A 277 14.72 21.10 1.15
CA GLU A 277 14.70 22.49 0.65
C GLU A 277 14.28 22.54 -0.83
N GLY A 278 14.68 21.56 -1.65
CA GLY A 278 14.22 21.37 -3.02
C GLY A 278 15.19 21.79 -4.11
N MET A 279 16.49 21.61 -3.91
CA MET A 279 17.48 21.80 -4.99
C MET A 279 17.19 20.88 -6.19
N GLY A 280 17.67 21.24 -7.38
CA GLY A 280 17.36 20.55 -8.63
C GLY A 280 16.26 21.28 -9.41
N GLU A 281 15.17 20.60 -9.73
CA GLU A 281 14.01 21.22 -10.41
C GLU A 281 12.79 21.35 -9.48
N GLY A 282 11.76 22.07 -9.95
CA GLY A 282 10.52 22.26 -9.19
C GLY A 282 10.55 23.49 -8.26
N GLU A 283 11.37 24.49 -8.57
CA GLU A 283 11.38 25.82 -7.95
C GLU A 283 11.50 25.79 -6.42
N MET A 284 12.41 24.96 -5.88
CA MET A 284 12.61 24.78 -4.43
C MET A 284 11.35 24.28 -3.71
N GLY A 285 10.44 23.60 -4.42
CA GLY A 285 9.23 23.02 -3.85
C GLY A 285 9.43 21.60 -3.32
N ALA A 286 10.49 20.93 -3.75
CA ALA A 286 10.80 19.54 -3.40
C ALA A 286 9.58 18.60 -3.55
N TYR A 287 9.52 17.57 -2.72
CA TYR A 287 8.35 16.71 -2.56
C TYR A 287 7.14 17.42 -1.93
N ARG A 288 7.35 18.58 -1.28
CA ARG A 288 6.29 19.30 -0.54
C ARG A 288 5.18 19.76 -1.48
N THR A 289 5.51 20.18 -2.71
CA THR A 289 4.53 20.60 -3.73
C THR A 289 3.45 19.55 -3.96
N ASP A 290 3.86 18.35 -4.38
CA ASP A 290 2.91 17.27 -4.67
C ASP A 290 2.35 16.62 -3.42
N LEU A 291 3.13 16.53 -2.34
CA LEU A 291 2.65 15.94 -1.09
C LEU A 291 1.56 16.81 -0.46
N TYR A 292 1.68 18.14 -0.47
CA TYR A 292 0.64 19.05 0.02
C TYR A 292 -0.67 18.83 -0.73
N ARG A 293 -0.61 18.74 -2.06
CA ARG A 293 -1.77 18.44 -2.89
C ARG A 293 -2.35 17.06 -2.56
N LEU A 294 -1.53 16.02 -2.46
CA LEU A 294 -2.00 14.66 -2.15
C LEU A 294 -2.67 14.57 -0.76
N LEU A 295 -2.13 15.26 0.25
CA LEU A 295 -2.70 15.26 1.60
C LEU A 295 -4.00 16.08 1.67
N THR A 296 -4.06 17.24 1.01
CA THR A 296 -5.28 18.06 0.94
C THR A 296 -6.38 17.39 0.11
N ASP A 297 -6.04 16.76 -1.03
CA ASP A 297 -6.93 15.91 -1.83
C ASP A 297 -7.49 14.74 -0.98
N ALA A 298 -6.73 14.26 0.01
CA ALA A 298 -7.15 13.22 0.95
C ALA A 298 -8.03 13.73 2.11
N GLY A 299 -8.41 15.01 2.10
CA GLY A 299 -9.29 15.63 3.09
C GLY A 299 -8.61 16.04 4.39
N LEU A 300 -7.28 16.13 4.41
CA LEU A 300 -6.53 16.63 5.55
C LEU A 300 -6.33 18.15 5.45
N SER A 301 -6.48 18.84 6.58
CA SER A 301 -6.04 20.22 6.73
C SER A 301 -4.58 20.20 7.16
N ILE A 302 -3.67 20.66 6.29
CA ILE A 302 -2.23 20.63 6.51
C ILE A 302 -1.70 22.06 6.64
N ASP A 303 -0.88 22.26 7.66
CA ASP A 303 -0.07 23.46 7.91
C ASP A 303 1.39 23.00 7.90
N PHE A 304 2.15 23.31 6.85
CA PHE A 304 3.58 23.13 6.89
C PHE A 304 4.19 24.24 7.75
N VAL A 305 5.10 23.89 8.64
CA VAL A 305 5.69 24.85 9.57
C VAL A 305 7.21 24.80 9.52
N GLY A 306 7.84 25.96 9.68
CA GLY A 306 9.29 26.13 9.70
C GLY A 306 9.70 27.58 9.44
N SER A 307 10.99 27.85 9.60
CA SER A 307 11.59 29.18 9.39
C SER A 307 11.94 29.48 7.94
N GLN A 308 12.22 28.44 7.15
CA GLN A 308 12.51 28.58 5.73
C GLN A 308 11.19 28.66 4.94
N ARG A 309 11.21 29.37 3.82
CA ARG A 309 10.05 29.50 2.94
C ARG A 309 10.45 29.48 1.47
N SER A 310 10.13 28.40 0.76
CA SER A 310 10.45 28.26 -0.67
C SER A 310 9.50 27.27 -1.37
N GLY A 311 9.33 27.45 -2.68
CA GLY A 311 8.47 26.60 -3.52
C GLY A 311 7.77 27.36 -4.65
N PRO A 312 7.19 26.64 -5.63
CA PRO A 312 6.48 27.23 -6.76
C PRO A 312 5.19 27.92 -6.32
N ASN A 313 4.63 28.76 -7.19
CA ASN A 313 3.32 29.39 -6.94
C ASN A 313 2.18 28.39 -6.71
N SER A 314 2.30 27.18 -7.27
CA SER A 314 1.33 26.09 -7.11
C SER A 314 1.33 25.46 -5.71
N LEU A 315 2.38 25.64 -4.91
CA LEU A 315 2.45 25.18 -3.51
C LEU A 315 1.88 26.28 -2.60
N PRO A 316 0.67 26.12 -2.02
CA PRO A 316 0.04 27.17 -1.23
C PRO A 316 0.83 27.49 0.04
N ASP A 317 1.32 26.45 0.70
CA ASP A 317 2.10 26.52 1.94
C ASP A 317 3.55 26.13 1.69
N LYS A 318 4.46 27.09 1.89
CA LYS A 318 5.86 27.01 1.47
C LYS A 318 6.83 26.84 2.64
N ASP A 319 6.33 26.73 3.86
CA ASP A 319 7.18 26.77 5.04
C ASP A 319 7.88 25.41 5.26
N HIS A 320 9.14 25.41 5.71
CA HIS A 320 9.92 24.20 5.98
C HIS A 320 11.16 24.44 6.86
N GLU A 321 11.86 23.36 7.22
CA GLU A 321 13.19 23.33 7.84
C GLU A 321 14.16 22.43 7.02
N GLY A 322 14.02 22.44 5.69
CA GLY A 322 15.06 22.00 4.76
C GLY A 322 16.20 23.02 4.63
N HIS A 323 17.45 22.58 4.80
CA HIS A 323 18.66 23.42 4.74
C HIS A 323 19.75 22.78 3.87
N SER A 324 19.99 23.32 2.67
CA SER A 324 20.97 22.76 1.73
C SER A 324 22.37 22.67 2.32
N GLY A 325 23.01 21.52 2.13
CA GLY A 325 24.36 21.23 2.63
C GLY A 325 24.47 20.88 4.12
N TRP A 326 23.36 20.86 4.87
CA TRP A 326 23.41 20.57 6.29
C TRP A 326 23.51 19.08 6.60
N THR A 327 24.26 18.78 7.65
CA THR A 327 24.48 17.45 8.24
C THR A 327 23.60 17.24 9.46
N ILE A 328 23.53 15.99 9.96
CA ILE A 328 22.80 15.65 11.18
C ILE A 328 23.20 16.53 12.38
N PRO A 329 24.50 16.76 12.70
CA PRO A 329 24.87 17.62 13.82
C PRO A 329 24.40 19.07 13.69
N GLN A 330 24.35 19.61 12.46
CA GLN A 330 23.89 20.98 12.22
C GLN A 330 22.38 21.10 12.46
N VAL A 331 21.60 20.13 11.98
CA VAL A 331 20.17 20.03 12.32
C VAL A 331 19.99 19.86 13.84
N ALA A 332 20.73 18.94 14.46
CA ALA A 332 20.68 18.70 15.91
C ALA A 332 20.96 19.96 16.74
N SER A 333 21.86 20.84 16.26
CA SER A 333 22.20 22.08 16.96
C SER A 333 21.06 23.10 16.99
N ASN A 334 20.08 22.99 16.09
CA ASN A 334 19.01 23.98 15.91
C ASN A 334 17.60 23.43 16.18
N ILE A 335 17.39 22.12 16.04
CA ILE A 335 16.06 21.50 16.05
C ILE A 335 15.25 21.77 17.33
N ASN A 336 15.90 21.92 18.48
CA ASN A 336 15.21 22.26 19.73
C ASN A 336 14.47 23.60 19.61
N ASN A 337 15.11 24.60 18.99
CA ASN A 337 14.51 25.92 18.81
C ASN A 337 13.35 25.86 17.82
N TRP A 338 13.51 25.13 16.71
CA TRP A 338 12.45 24.96 15.72
C TRP A 338 11.23 24.26 16.31
N LEU A 339 11.42 23.14 16.99
CA LEU A 339 10.34 22.38 17.65
C LEU A 339 9.58 23.23 18.68
N ASN A 340 10.30 24.08 19.44
CA ASN A 340 9.67 24.96 20.42
C ASN A 340 8.95 26.16 19.77
N THR A 341 9.49 26.68 18.67
CA THR A 341 8.95 27.88 17.98
C THR A 341 7.69 27.54 17.19
N TYR A 342 7.74 26.48 16.40
CA TYR A 342 6.69 26.14 15.42
C TYR A 342 5.68 25.13 15.94
N ASP A 343 6.02 24.43 17.03
CA ASP A 343 5.15 23.47 17.73
C ASP A 343 4.46 22.47 16.77
N PRO A 344 5.23 21.68 15.99
CA PRO A 344 4.65 20.73 15.05
C PRO A 344 4.02 19.52 15.76
N ASP A 345 2.93 19.00 15.17
CA ASP A 345 2.37 17.69 15.53
C ASP A 345 3.23 16.55 14.97
N VAL A 346 3.81 16.78 13.78
CA VAL A 346 4.53 15.79 12.98
C VAL A 346 5.84 16.37 12.47
N VAL A 347 6.91 15.56 12.48
CA VAL A 347 8.16 15.88 11.75
C VAL A 347 8.37 14.87 10.63
N PHE A 348 8.66 15.36 9.43
CA PHE A 348 9.23 14.57 8.34
C PHE A 348 10.72 14.81 8.30
N LEU A 349 11.52 13.84 8.74
CA LEU A 349 12.97 13.94 8.84
C LEU A 349 13.65 13.20 7.69
N TRP A 350 14.30 13.95 6.80
CA TRP A 350 15.12 13.43 5.71
C TRP A 350 16.52 14.06 5.73
N ILE A 351 17.45 13.41 6.44
CA ILE A 351 18.78 13.97 6.73
C ILE A 351 19.86 12.87 6.77
N GLY A 352 21.12 13.27 6.68
CA GLY A 352 22.29 12.40 6.84
C GLY A 352 23.04 12.09 5.54
N GLY A 353 22.49 12.45 4.39
CA GLY A 353 23.18 12.35 3.10
C GLY A 353 24.46 13.19 3.06
N ASN A 354 24.43 14.40 3.61
CA ASN A 354 25.61 15.27 3.68
C ASN A 354 26.69 14.76 4.63
N ASP A 355 26.33 14.06 5.71
CA ASP A 355 27.29 13.40 6.59
C ASP A 355 28.19 12.46 5.80
N MET A 356 27.63 11.76 4.80
CA MET A 356 28.37 10.89 3.89
C MET A 356 29.39 11.65 3.04
N PHE A 357 29.05 12.84 2.55
CA PHE A 357 29.94 13.63 1.71
C PHE A 357 31.09 14.22 2.52
N VAL A 358 30.83 14.73 3.73
CA VAL A 358 31.86 15.36 4.58
C VAL A 358 32.78 14.35 5.26
N SER A 359 32.32 13.11 5.47
CA SER A 359 33.07 12.05 6.18
C SER A 359 33.85 11.11 5.26
N GLY A 360 33.92 11.40 3.96
CA GLY A 360 34.56 10.52 2.98
C GLY A 360 33.78 9.23 2.70
N GLY A 361 32.46 9.27 2.81
CA GLY A 361 31.56 8.15 2.54
C GLY A 361 31.18 7.31 3.77
N ASN A 362 31.47 7.77 4.98
CA ASN A 362 31.10 7.07 6.21
C ASN A 362 29.72 7.53 6.72
N PRO A 363 28.77 6.60 6.96
CA PRO A 363 27.48 6.95 7.53
C PRO A 363 27.56 7.40 8.97
N ASN A 364 26.59 8.22 9.38
CA ASN A 364 26.45 8.70 10.76
C ASN A 364 25.20 8.10 11.45
N PRO A 365 25.15 6.76 11.66
CA PRO A 365 24.00 6.11 12.29
C PRO A 365 23.81 6.54 13.75
N THR A 366 24.91 6.77 14.47
CA THR A 366 24.88 7.25 15.86
C THR A 366 24.28 8.66 15.93
N GLY A 367 24.68 9.56 15.03
CA GLY A 367 24.11 10.89 14.94
C GLY A 367 22.60 10.85 14.68
N LEU A 368 22.15 10.03 13.72
CA LEU A 368 20.72 9.89 13.42
C LEU A 368 19.94 9.37 14.64
N SER A 369 20.44 8.32 15.29
CA SER A 369 19.83 7.73 16.49
C SER A 369 19.69 8.78 17.62
N ASN A 370 20.76 9.55 17.87
CA ASN A 370 20.78 10.61 18.87
C ASN A 370 19.85 11.77 18.52
N LEU A 371 19.76 12.15 17.23
CA LEU A 371 18.85 13.20 16.77
C LEU A 371 17.39 12.79 16.99
N ILE A 372 17.03 11.52 16.71
CA ILE A 372 15.70 10.99 17.03
C ILE A 372 15.43 11.10 18.54
N ASP A 373 16.39 10.70 19.38
CA ASP A 373 16.26 10.80 20.84
C ASP A 373 16.07 12.25 21.31
N GLN A 374 16.82 13.17 20.72
CA GLN A 374 16.73 14.60 21.01
C GLN A 374 15.35 15.16 20.64
N ILE A 375 14.80 14.83 19.47
CA ILE A 375 13.44 15.26 19.06
C ILE A 375 12.39 14.83 20.09
N PHE A 376 12.40 13.55 20.49
CA PHE A 376 11.47 13.04 21.49
C PHE A 376 11.73 13.58 22.90
N THR A 377 12.95 13.99 23.22
CA THR A 377 13.27 14.66 24.49
C THR A 377 12.60 16.04 24.56
N VAL A 378 12.58 16.79 23.46
CA VAL A 378 11.94 18.11 23.39
C VAL A 378 10.43 18.02 23.26
N LYS A 379 9.94 17.10 22.41
CA LYS A 379 8.50 16.87 22.17
C LYS A 379 8.15 15.39 22.36
N PRO A 380 7.88 14.94 23.61
CA PRO A 380 7.62 13.52 23.89
C PRO A 380 6.42 12.93 23.16
N ASN A 381 5.44 13.76 22.77
CA ASN A 381 4.20 13.33 22.11
C ASN A 381 4.21 13.51 20.58
N ILE A 382 5.34 13.92 19.99
CA ILE A 382 5.42 14.15 18.54
C ILE A 382 5.31 12.84 17.77
N THR A 383 4.79 12.92 16.54
CA THR A 383 4.90 11.83 15.57
C THR A 383 6.08 12.10 14.64
N LEU A 384 7.02 11.16 14.56
CA LEU A 384 8.23 11.33 13.76
C LEU A 384 8.26 10.34 12.59
N PHE A 385 8.45 10.83 11.38
CA PHE A 385 8.79 9.99 10.23
C PHE A 385 10.24 10.22 9.85
N VAL A 386 10.99 9.13 9.66
CA VAL A 386 12.40 9.18 9.27
C VAL A 386 12.54 8.45 7.94
N SER A 387 13.09 9.13 6.94
CA SER A 387 13.29 8.55 5.61
C SER A 387 14.72 8.15 5.31
N ASP A 388 14.87 7.17 4.41
CA ASP A 388 16.11 6.98 3.66
C ASP A 388 16.12 7.84 2.39
N TYR A 389 17.15 7.70 1.55
CA TYR A 389 17.31 8.46 0.30
C TYR A 389 16.93 7.63 -0.92
N TYR A 390 16.60 8.31 -2.02
CA TYR A 390 16.65 7.71 -3.36
C TYR A 390 18.07 7.16 -3.62
N PRO A 391 18.23 6.11 -4.46
CA PRO A 391 19.49 5.38 -4.59
C PRO A 391 20.57 6.10 -5.44
N TRP A 392 20.79 7.40 -5.21
CA TRP A 392 21.78 8.21 -5.92
C TRP A 392 22.37 9.32 -5.03
N PRO A 393 23.71 9.54 -5.07
CA PRO A 393 24.73 8.70 -5.70
C PRO A 393 24.86 7.34 -4.96
N GLU A 394 25.48 6.34 -5.61
CA GLU A 394 25.55 4.95 -5.11
C GLU A 394 25.97 4.83 -3.63
N MET A 395 26.87 5.71 -3.20
CA MET A 395 27.37 5.76 -1.81
C MET A 395 26.27 5.96 -0.77
N VAL A 396 25.11 6.52 -1.11
CA VAL A 396 24.01 6.73 -0.15
C VAL A 396 23.34 5.41 0.25
N LYS A 397 23.44 4.35 -0.57
CA LYS A 397 22.82 3.06 -0.26
C LYS A 397 23.36 2.42 1.02
N GLN A 398 24.64 2.63 1.33
CA GLN A 398 25.21 2.13 2.57
C GLN A 398 24.61 2.81 3.82
N TYR A 399 24.22 4.08 3.68
CA TYR A 399 23.52 4.78 4.75
C TYR A 399 22.06 4.33 4.83
N ASN A 400 21.38 4.23 3.68
CA ASN A 400 20.00 3.73 3.60
C ASN A 400 19.83 2.37 4.28
N ALA A 401 20.81 1.46 4.15
CA ALA A 401 20.77 0.14 4.78
C ALA A 401 20.72 0.17 6.32
N LEU A 402 21.18 1.25 6.95
CA LEU A 402 21.26 1.38 8.41
C LEU A 402 19.99 2.00 9.03
N ILE A 403 19.31 2.88 8.29
CA ILE A 403 18.18 3.68 8.79
C ILE A 403 17.02 2.82 9.31
N PRO A 404 16.55 1.75 8.60
CA PRO A 404 15.45 0.93 9.09
C PRO A 404 15.72 0.31 10.46
N GLY A 405 16.94 -0.15 10.70
CA GLY A 405 17.34 -0.75 11.98
C GLY A 405 17.32 0.26 13.12
N ILE A 406 17.78 1.49 12.87
CA ILE A 406 17.75 2.59 13.84
C ILE A 406 16.30 2.94 14.18
N VAL A 407 15.45 3.14 13.17
CA VAL A 407 14.04 3.48 13.38
C VAL A 407 13.31 2.36 14.11
N GLN A 408 13.53 1.10 13.73
CA GLN A 408 12.91 -0.05 14.38
C GLN A 408 13.33 -0.17 15.84
N GLN A 409 14.60 0.10 16.17
CA GLN A 409 15.06 0.13 17.55
C GLN A 409 14.27 1.17 18.37
N LYS A 410 14.14 2.40 17.84
CA LYS A 410 13.41 3.48 18.52
C LYS A 410 11.90 3.21 18.65
N ALA A 411 11.31 2.56 17.65
CA ALA A 411 9.93 2.09 17.74
C ALA A 411 9.76 1.01 18.82
N ASN A 412 10.71 0.07 18.94
CA ASN A 412 10.71 -0.96 19.99
C ASN A 412 10.88 -0.36 21.41
N GLU A 413 11.54 0.80 21.51
CA GLU A 413 11.62 1.60 22.74
C GLU A 413 10.29 2.34 23.07
N GLY A 414 9.26 2.19 22.24
CA GLY A 414 7.92 2.75 22.45
C GLY A 414 7.74 4.16 21.89
N LYS A 415 8.67 4.66 21.07
CA LYS A 415 8.57 5.99 20.44
C LYS A 415 7.63 5.94 19.23
N ASN A 416 6.87 7.02 19.02
CA ASN A 416 5.99 7.19 17.85
C ASN A 416 6.80 7.57 16.60
N VAL A 417 7.68 6.67 16.17
CA VAL A 417 8.60 6.86 15.06
C VAL A 417 8.39 5.81 13.97
N TYR A 418 8.37 6.26 12.72
CA TYR A 418 8.01 5.45 11.56
C TYR A 418 9.04 5.61 10.44
N PHE A 419 9.34 4.50 9.76
CA PHE A 419 10.27 4.51 8.63
C PHE A 419 9.55 4.80 7.32
N VAL A 420 10.09 5.73 6.54
CA VAL A 420 9.63 6.06 5.18
C VAL A 420 10.68 5.62 4.18
N LYS A 421 10.38 4.56 3.44
CA LYS A 421 11.33 3.96 2.50
C LYS A 421 11.29 4.67 1.14
N LEU A 422 11.93 5.82 1.04
CA LEU A 422 12.07 6.56 -0.21
C LEU A 422 12.96 5.83 -1.23
N SER A 423 13.83 4.92 -0.78
CA SER A 423 14.60 4.04 -1.68
C SER A 423 13.74 3.05 -2.48
N ASP A 424 12.45 2.89 -2.17
CA ASP A 424 11.48 2.15 -3.01
C ASP A 424 11.10 2.90 -4.29
N ILE A 425 11.63 4.12 -4.49
CA ILE A 425 11.47 4.87 -5.72
C ILE A 425 11.86 4.02 -6.93
N GLN A 426 11.01 4.06 -7.94
CA GLN A 426 11.30 3.52 -9.27
C GLN A 426 12.28 4.46 -9.97
N PHE A 427 13.53 4.38 -9.53
CA PHE A 427 14.59 5.32 -9.89
C PHE A 427 15.06 5.09 -11.32
N ASP A 428 14.92 6.12 -12.14
CA ASP A 428 15.58 6.21 -13.43
C ASP A 428 16.40 7.49 -13.45
N ARG A 429 17.73 7.32 -13.44
CA ARG A 429 18.68 8.44 -13.44
C ARG A 429 18.43 9.43 -14.58
N ASN A 430 17.97 8.98 -15.75
CA ASN A 430 17.79 9.85 -16.92
C ASN A 430 16.57 10.75 -16.82
N THR A 431 15.61 10.42 -15.95
CA THR A 431 14.36 11.17 -15.79
C THR A 431 14.23 11.79 -14.40
N ASP A 432 14.86 11.20 -13.39
CA ASP A 432 14.70 11.59 -12.00
C ASP A 432 15.82 12.50 -11.50
N ILE A 433 16.99 12.56 -12.16
CA ILE A 433 18.11 13.43 -11.76
C ILE A 433 18.15 14.67 -12.64
N SER A 434 18.23 15.82 -11.98
CA SER A 434 18.21 17.14 -12.59
C SER A 434 19.51 17.48 -13.34
N TRP A 435 19.51 18.66 -13.96
CA TRP A 435 20.64 19.25 -14.66
C TRP A 435 21.92 19.33 -13.81
N ASP A 436 21.83 19.34 -12.48
CA ASP A 436 23.00 19.38 -11.59
C ASP A 436 23.66 18.01 -11.34
N GLY A 437 23.06 16.93 -11.86
CA GLY A 437 23.60 15.57 -11.76
C GLY A 437 23.49 14.92 -10.39
N LEU A 438 22.82 15.56 -9.41
CA LEU A 438 22.73 15.09 -8.03
C LEU A 438 21.30 15.12 -7.47
N HIS A 439 20.61 16.24 -7.61
CA HIS A 439 19.28 16.45 -7.05
C HIS A 439 18.19 16.06 -8.03
N LEU A 440 16.96 15.96 -7.54
CA LEU A 440 15.86 15.41 -8.32
C LEU A 440 15.27 16.40 -9.32
N THR A 441 14.76 15.88 -10.43
CA THR A 441 13.84 16.62 -11.31
C THR A 441 12.48 16.81 -10.64
N THR A 442 11.58 17.58 -11.25
CA THR A 442 10.17 17.63 -10.79
C THR A 442 9.54 16.23 -10.79
N ILE A 443 9.85 15.39 -11.77
CA ILE A 443 9.37 14.00 -11.85
C ILE A 443 9.89 13.17 -10.66
N GLY A 444 11.18 13.27 -10.37
CA GLY A 444 11.78 12.59 -9.23
C GLY A 444 11.13 13.01 -7.90
N TYR A 445 10.93 14.31 -7.71
CA TYR A 445 10.23 14.83 -6.52
C TYR A 445 8.76 14.38 -6.42
N THR A 446 8.03 14.29 -7.53
CA THR A 446 6.67 13.73 -7.54
C THR A 446 6.66 12.27 -7.08
N LYS A 447 7.62 11.44 -7.53
CA LYS A 447 7.74 10.04 -7.06
C LYS A 447 8.03 9.96 -5.57
N ILE A 448 8.91 10.82 -5.06
CA ILE A 448 9.20 10.92 -3.63
C ILE A 448 7.96 11.36 -2.83
N ALA A 449 7.20 12.34 -3.32
CA ALA A 449 5.95 12.76 -2.69
C ALA A 449 4.93 11.62 -2.58
N GLN A 450 4.83 10.77 -3.60
CA GLN A 450 3.96 9.59 -3.58
C GLN A 450 4.39 8.56 -2.52
N LEU A 451 5.70 8.38 -2.30
CA LEU A 451 6.20 7.50 -1.23
C LEU A 451 5.94 8.09 0.15
N TRP A 452 6.20 9.39 0.35
CA TRP A 452 5.80 10.08 1.58
C TRP A 452 4.32 9.88 1.87
N TYR A 453 3.45 10.13 0.88
CA TYR A 453 2.01 9.92 1.02
C TYR A 453 1.68 8.46 1.42
N LYS A 454 2.24 7.48 0.68
CA LYS A 454 2.04 6.04 0.93
C LYS A 454 2.33 5.64 2.39
N TYR A 455 3.43 6.14 2.96
CA TYR A 455 3.86 5.75 4.31
C TYR A 455 3.24 6.59 5.43
N THR A 456 2.69 7.77 5.15
CA THR A 456 2.24 8.71 6.18
C THR A 456 0.72 8.82 6.30
N ILE A 457 -0.04 8.63 5.21
CA ILE A 457 -1.45 9.03 5.15
C ILE A 457 -2.34 8.38 6.23
N GLY A 458 -2.09 7.11 6.57
CA GLY A 458 -2.87 6.40 7.60
C GLY A 458 -2.75 7.07 8.97
N ILE A 459 -1.51 7.29 9.42
CA ILE A 459 -1.21 7.91 10.71
C ILE A 459 -1.67 9.38 10.74
N LEU A 460 -1.51 10.11 9.63
CA LEU A 460 -1.98 11.50 9.56
C LEU A 460 -3.51 11.59 9.70
N LYS A 461 -4.27 10.68 9.09
CA LYS A 461 -5.73 10.63 9.28
C LYS A 461 -6.12 10.37 10.74
N GLU A 462 -5.41 9.47 11.42
CA GLU A 462 -5.61 9.23 12.86
C GLU A 462 -5.36 10.50 13.68
N LEU A 463 -4.27 11.22 13.40
CA LEU A 463 -3.94 12.48 14.08
C LEU A 463 -4.96 13.60 13.83
N ALA A 464 -5.59 13.65 12.65
CA ALA A 464 -6.64 14.63 12.33
C ALA A 464 -7.95 14.43 13.10
N GLY A 465 -8.06 13.37 13.92
CA GLY A 465 -9.31 12.97 14.56
C GLY A 465 -10.30 12.35 13.58
N GLN A 466 -9.85 11.99 12.37
CA GLN A 466 -10.63 11.20 11.43
C GLN A 466 -10.48 9.73 11.83
N THR A 467 -11.26 9.28 12.82
CA THR A 467 -11.26 7.88 13.21
C THR A 467 -11.94 7.04 12.13
N GLN A 468 -11.17 6.17 11.46
CA GLN A 468 -11.56 4.80 11.10
C GLN A 468 -10.61 3.84 11.86
N PRO A 469 -10.90 2.54 12.04
CA PRO A 469 -10.18 1.73 13.03
C PRO A 469 -8.83 1.35 12.42
N THR A 470 -7.75 1.73 13.08
CA THR A 470 -6.49 1.01 12.91
C THR A 470 -6.73 -0.44 13.34
N PRO A 471 -6.26 -1.45 12.59
CA PRO A 471 -5.99 -2.72 13.23
C PRO A 471 -5.05 -2.44 14.41
N THR A 472 -5.36 -3.02 15.57
CA THR A 472 -4.50 -3.05 16.75
C THR A 472 -3.02 -3.13 16.34
N PRO A 473 -2.09 -2.38 16.97
CA PRO A 473 -0.67 -2.60 16.74
C PRO A 473 -0.41 -4.09 16.90
N VAL A 474 -0.07 -4.77 15.82
CA VAL A 474 0.44 -6.12 15.90
C VAL A 474 1.75 -5.95 16.67
N PRO A 475 1.89 -6.51 17.89
CA PRO A 475 3.19 -6.55 18.51
C PRO A 475 4.13 -7.19 17.50
N THR A 476 5.23 -6.52 17.18
CA THR A 476 6.39 -7.15 16.57
C THR A 476 6.58 -8.50 17.26
N PRO A 477 6.60 -9.63 16.54
CA PRO A 477 6.76 -10.92 17.19
C PRO A 477 8.14 -10.96 17.85
N THR A 478 8.17 -10.66 19.14
CA THR A 478 9.12 -11.24 20.09
C THR A 478 8.76 -12.71 20.21
N ASN A 479 9.25 -13.46 19.24
CA ASN A 479 9.64 -14.86 19.32
C ASN A 479 10.14 -15.18 17.93
N THR A 480 11.45 -15.16 17.74
CA THR A 480 12.08 -16.00 16.72
C THR A 480 11.65 -17.43 17.06
N PRO A 481 10.78 -18.11 16.28
CA PRO A 481 10.87 -19.55 16.26
C PRO A 481 12.23 -19.80 15.62
N GLN A 482 13.15 -20.40 16.36
CA GLN A 482 14.38 -20.95 15.82
C GLN A 482 14.02 -21.67 14.51
N GLY A 483 14.41 -21.06 13.37
CA GLY A 483 14.01 -21.56 12.06
C GLY A 483 14.43 -23.02 11.93
N LYS A 484 13.51 -23.86 11.44
CA LYS A 484 13.74 -25.29 11.35
C LYS A 484 14.81 -25.53 10.28
N LYS A 485 15.98 -26.07 10.66
CA LYS A 485 17.04 -26.41 9.69
C LYS A 485 16.48 -27.29 8.58
N GLY A 486 16.74 -26.91 7.33
CA GLY A 486 16.21 -27.55 6.13
C GLY A 486 14.87 -27.00 5.62
N ASP A 487 14.20 -26.10 6.33
CA ASP A 487 13.00 -25.38 5.85
C ASP A 487 13.45 -24.12 5.08
N VAL A 488 13.82 -24.34 3.82
CA VAL A 488 14.51 -23.36 2.98
C VAL A 488 13.55 -22.29 2.47
N ASN A 489 12.26 -22.61 2.34
CA ASN A 489 11.21 -21.67 1.90
C ASN A 489 10.41 -21.05 3.06
N SER A 490 10.74 -21.38 4.32
CA SER A 490 10.05 -20.93 5.54
C SER A 490 8.56 -21.30 5.59
N ASP A 491 8.17 -22.44 4.99
CA ASP A 491 6.77 -22.91 4.97
C ASP A 491 6.39 -23.77 6.20
N GLY A 492 7.33 -23.98 7.12
CA GLY A 492 7.19 -24.76 8.35
C GLY A 492 7.41 -26.27 8.15
N LYS A 493 7.62 -26.73 6.92
CA LYS A 493 7.87 -28.14 6.58
C LYS A 493 9.29 -28.28 6.02
N VAL A 494 9.84 -29.49 6.12
CA VAL A 494 11.12 -29.84 5.51
C VAL A 494 10.82 -30.97 4.54
N ASN A 495 10.78 -30.66 3.25
CA ASN A 495 10.37 -31.60 2.20
C ASN A 495 11.14 -31.39 0.88
N SER A 496 10.75 -32.11 -0.18
CA SER A 496 11.42 -32.06 -1.48
C SER A 496 11.39 -30.68 -2.15
N THR A 497 10.46 -29.81 -1.75
CA THR A 497 10.36 -28.42 -2.23
C THR A 497 11.55 -27.60 -1.73
N ASP A 498 11.94 -27.76 -0.47
CA ASP A 498 13.13 -27.13 0.12
C ASP A 498 14.41 -27.57 -0.57
N TYR A 499 14.54 -28.87 -0.84
CA TYR A 499 15.70 -29.40 -1.55
C TYR A 499 15.79 -28.88 -2.99
N SER A 500 14.66 -28.76 -3.68
CA SER A 500 14.61 -28.23 -5.04
C SER A 500 14.94 -26.74 -5.08
N LEU A 501 14.42 -25.97 -4.12
CA LEU A 501 14.69 -24.55 -3.98
C LEU A 501 16.17 -24.29 -3.62
N LEU A 502 16.72 -25.03 -2.67
CA LEU A 502 18.15 -24.96 -2.31
C LEU A 502 19.06 -25.26 -3.49
N LYS A 503 18.72 -26.29 -4.29
CA LYS A 503 19.48 -26.62 -5.51
C LYS A 503 19.40 -25.50 -6.55
N ARG A 504 18.23 -24.88 -6.74
CA ARG A 504 18.07 -23.74 -7.65
C ARG A 504 18.86 -22.51 -7.18
N TYR A 505 18.93 -22.28 -5.88
CA TYR A 505 19.75 -21.22 -5.29
C TYR A 505 21.25 -21.47 -5.52
N ILE A 506 21.74 -22.69 -5.23
CA ILE A 506 23.16 -23.06 -5.46
C ILE A 506 23.55 -22.95 -6.94
N LEU A 507 22.62 -23.27 -7.85
CA LEU A 507 22.80 -23.13 -9.29
C LEU A 507 22.59 -21.69 -9.80
N LYS A 508 22.35 -20.72 -8.91
CA LYS A 508 22.09 -19.30 -9.22
C LYS A 508 20.90 -19.06 -10.15
N VAL A 509 19.92 -19.96 -10.12
CA VAL A 509 18.65 -19.86 -10.86
C VAL A 509 17.64 -18.98 -10.11
N VAL A 510 17.80 -18.82 -8.79
CA VAL A 510 17.03 -17.92 -7.92
C VAL A 510 17.98 -17.13 -7.01
N GLY A 511 17.57 -15.95 -6.56
CA GLY A 511 18.37 -15.08 -5.69
C GLY A 511 18.34 -15.46 -4.21
N ALA A 512 19.13 -14.76 -3.39
CA ALA A 512 19.20 -14.99 -1.93
C ALA A 512 17.91 -14.60 -1.19
N ASP A 513 17.07 -13.76 -1.81
CA ASP A 513 15.73 -13.39 -1.38
C ASP A 513 14.72 -14.54 -1.48
N ALA A 514 15.02 -15.57 -2.28
CA ALA A 514 14.16 -16.73 -2.46
C ALA A 514 14.33 -17.81 -1.38
N ILE A 515 15.35 -17.71 -0.51
CA ILE A 515 15.65 -18.72 0.51
C ILE A 515 15.82 -18.10 1.90
N ASN A 516 15.56 -18.91 2.93
CA ASN A 516 16.02 -18.62 4.28
C ASN A 516 17.46 -19.15 4.45
N ALA A 517 18.45 -18.26 4.33
CA ALA A 517 19.87 -18.63 4.40
C ALA A 517 20.25 -19.32 5.73
N ALA A 518 19.65 -18.91 6.85
CA ALA A 518 19.93 -19.50 8.16
C ALA A 518 19.39 -20.95 8.28
N ASN A 519 18.24 -21.24 7.65
CA ASN A 519 17.69 -22.60 7.58
C ASN A 519 18.40 -23.46 6.54
N ALA A 520 18.89 -22.82 5.47
CA ALA A 520 19.55 -23.45 4.33
C ALA A 520 21.02 -23.83 4.60
N ASP A 521 21.71 -23.18 5.53
CA ASP A 521 23.04 -23.55 6.03
C ASP A 521 22.92 -24.73 7.01
N ILE A 522 22.80 -25.96 6.53
CA ILE A 522 22.46 -27.12 7.37
C ILE A 522 23.66 -27.58 8.21
N ASN A 523 24.88 -27.38 7.73
CA ASN A 523 26.09 -27.77 8.45
C ASN A 523 26.63 -26.66 9.40
N ASN A 524 26.04 -25.47 9.39
CA ASN A 524 26.42 -24.29 10.18
C ASN A 524 27.86 -23.80 9.88
N ASP A 525 28.31 -23.94 8.64
CA ASP A 525 29.62 -23.43 8.23
C ASP A 525 29.58 -21.95 7.78
N GLY A 526 28.40 -21.34 7.78
CA GLY A 526 28.17 -19.95 7.39
C GLY A 526 27.98 -19.76 5.88
N ASN A 527 28.06 -20.82 5.06
CA ASN A 527 27.95 -20.75 3.61
C ASN A 527 26.90 -21.74 3.09
N VAL A 528 25.89 -21.23 2.38
CA VAL A 528 24.88 -22.09 1.74
C VAL A 528 25.41 -22.63 0.41
N ASN A 529 25.80 -23.91 0.37
CA ASN A 529 26.45 -24.55 -0.79
C ASN A 529 26.02 -26.03 -1.01
N SER A 530 26.69 -26.73 -1.94
CA SER A 530 26.37 -28.13 -2.29
C SER A 530 26.45 -29.11 -1.13
N THR A 531 27.21 -28.77 -0.08
CA THR A 531 27.31 -29.55 1.16
C THR A 531 25.98 -29.53 1.91
N ASP A 532 25.31 -28.38 1.99
CA ASP A 532 23.99 -28.23 2.61
C ASP A 532 22.91 -28.93 1.81
N ALA A 533 22.95 -28.84 0.48
CA ALA A 533 22.03 -29.61 -0.36
C ALA A 533 22.17 -31.12 -0.11
N THR A 534 23.40 -31.61 0.05
CA THR A 534 23.64 -33.02 0.35
C THR A 534 23.12 -33.40 1.74
N ALA A 535 23.29 -32.52 2.73
CA ALA A 535 22.76 -32.71 4.08
C ALA A 535 21.22 -32.72 4.09
N LEU A 536 20.58 -31.78 3.40
CA LEU A 536 19.12 -31.72 3.25
C LEU A 536 18.58 -32.99 2.60
N LYS A 537 19.25 -33.48 1.56
CA LYS A 537 18.86 -34.72 0.89
C LYS A 537 18.90 -35.92 1.84
N ARG A 538 19.91 -36.02 2.73
CA ARG A 538 19.97 -37.11 3.72
C ARG A 538 18.84 -37.00 4.74
N MET A 539 18.55 -35.79 5.23
CA MET A 539 17.44 -35.54 6.14
C MET A 539 16.09 -35.99 5.55
N LEU A 540 15.86 -35.76 4.26
CA LEU A 540 14.63 -36.17 3.57
C LEU A 540 14.54 -37.67 3.33
N LEU A 541 15.67 -38.38 3.30
CA LEU A 541 15.74 -39.83 3.06
C LEU A 541 15.80 -40.65 4.36
N GLY A 542 15.86 -40.00 5.54
CA GLY A 542 15.83 -40.67 6.84
C GLY A 542 17.11 -41.43 7.22
N ASN A 543 18.26 -41.03 6.67
CA ASN A 543 19.56 -41.68 6.89
C ASN A 543 20.55 -40.80 7.65
#